data_AF-A0A8I1QCD2-F1
#
_entry.id   AF-A0A8I1QCD2-F1
#
_cell.length_a   1.000
_cell.length_b   1.000
_cell.length_c   1.000
_cell.angle_alpha   90.00
_cell.angle_beta   90.00
_cell.angle_gamma   90.00
#
_symmetry.space_group_name_H-M   'P 1'
#
loop_
_entity.id
_entity.type
_entity.pdbx_description
1 polymer ?
#
loop_
_entity_poly.entity_id
_entity_poly.type
_entity_poly.pdbx_seq_one_letter_code
_entity_poly.pdbx_strand_id
1 'polypeptide(L)'
;MSSLKEEFLSYMKNPPFPCIGAKAALKKNGLSVVVAKDLNSPDEDVDLLVSIYRFISLWKRNKRILRSFVIIFESPLGNSEIEFEQNLWAFLQRLHHLDKEIYHWDEQVNADVTNPHFSFSLGQMSFFIIGLHPHSSRKARQFTRPTLVFNLHEQFEQLRTQGKFSPMQSKIRERDISYSGSINPMLENFGEKSEAYQYSGRQIQKETSIPFKRENVSELPWQEIPPCSGIASLKKGQLLVVKDKLGSQVADLFCFAKDNHDEFFSSGKSIDYNQKIYFSVEDHLFSNESNIMLSIIHDDVRRHDVLFAPCSRETFHIIYGETEQKTGCFEHLAQAFAPYQFPKTQITTTFNIFMHTTLTPKGKARVKPPLSKAGDKIIFRSHMDLIVGLTACSAPESNNFSLKPIQYKII
;
A
#
# COMPACT_ATOMS: atom_id res chain seq x y z
N MET A 1 19.10 21.74 14.78
CA MET A 1 18.34 22.04 13.54
C MET A 1 16.98 21.37 13.67
N SER A 2 15.89 22.07 13.37
CA SER A 2 14.56 21.46 13.30
C SER A 2 14.50 20.42 12.19
N SER A 3 13.73 19.36 12.38
CA SER A 3 13.45 18.42 11.30
C SER A 3 12.61 19.10 10.21
N LEU A 4 12.76 18.69 8.94
CA LEU A 4 11.93 19.21 7.82
C LEU A 4 10.42 19.07 8.09
N LYS A 5 10.03 18.03 8.82
CA LYS A 5 8.67 17.84 9.30
C LYS A 5 8.22 18.97 10.23
N GLU A 6 9.02 19.35 11.21
CA GLU A 6 8.71 20.46 12.12
C GLU A 6 8.64 21.79 11.39
N GLU A 7 9.53 22.03 10.43
CA GLU A 7 9.50 23.21 9.57
C GLU A 7 8.19 23.30 8.78
N PHE A 8 7.76 22.18 8.17
CA PHE A 8 6.49 22.12 7.45
C PHE A 8 5.27 22.34 8.35
N LEU A 9 5.27 21.74 9.55
CA LEU A 9 4.21 21.95 10.53
C LEU A 9 4.17 23.41 11.00
N SER A 10 5.32 24.05 11.20
CA SER A 10 5.42 25.47 11.54
C SER A 10 4.90 26.37 10.42
N TYR A 11 5.29 26.07 9.17
CA TYR A 11 4.80 26.75 7.97
C TYR A 11 3.27 26.74 7.88
N MET A 12 2.62 25.59 8.12
CA MET A 12 1.15 25.49 8.10
C MET A 12 0.46 26.19 9.29
N LYS A 13 1.12 26.24 10.45
CA LYS A 13 0.59 26.95 11.64
C LYS A 13 0.62 28.46 11.47
N ASN A 14 1.43 28.97 10.55
CA ASN A 14 1.59 30.41 10.33
C ASN A 14 0.20 31.07 10.11
N PRO A 15 -0.19 32.06 10.95
CA PRO A 15 -1.52 32.67 10.87
C PRO A 15 -1.95 33.16 9.48
N PRO A 16 -1.06 33.75 8.65
CA PRO A 16 -1.37 34.18 7.29
C PRO A 16 -1.63 33.04 6.30
N PHE A 17 -1.13 31.81 6.56
CA PHE A 17 -1.32 30.69 5.63
C PHE A 17 -2.83 30.46 5.34
N PRO A 18 -3.26 30.42 4.07
CA PRO A 18 -4.67 30.58 3.72
C PRO A 18 -5.49 29.29 3.80
N CYS A 19 -4.87 28.10 3.74
CA CYS A 19 -5.59 26.83 3.63
C CYS A 19 -6.24 26.39 4.95
N ILE A 20 -7.57 26.55 5.05
CA ILE A 20 -8.37 26.15 6.20
C ILE A 20 -8.38 24.62 6.37
N GLY A 21 -8.40 23.87 5.26
CA GLY A 21 -8.41 22.40 5.29
C GLY A 21 -7.15 21.82 5.92
N ALA A 22 -5.98 22.33 5.52
CA ALA A 22 -4.70 21.94 6.12
C ALA A 22 -4.64 22.27 7.62
N LYS A 23 -5.12 23.45 8.03
CA LYS A 23 -5.18 23.84 9.45
C LYS A 23 -6.15 22.95 10.27
N ALA A 24 -7.30 22.58 9.69
CA ALA A 24 -8.26 21.69 10.32
C ALA A 24 -7.72 20.26 10.46
N ALA A 25 -7.06 19.73 9.41
CA ALA A 25 -6.38 18.44 9.45
C ALA A 25 -5.28 18.44 10.53
N LEU A 26 -4.45 19.49 10.58
CA LEU A 26 -3.42 19.64 11.61
C LEU A 26 -3.99 19.63 13.03
N LYS A 27 -5.05 20.41 13.31
CA LYS A 27 -5.67 20.47 14.64
C LYS A 27 -6.22 19.12 15.11
N LYS A 28 -6.61 18.24 14.18
CA LYS A 28 -7.16 16.91 14.46
C LYS A 28 -6.13 15.78 14.31
N ASN A 29 -4.83 16.08 14.22
CA ASN A 29 -3.77 15.10 13.97
C ASN A 29 -4.02 14.24 12.71
N GLY A 30 -4.62 14.84 11.68
CA GLY A 30 -4.94 14.21 10.40
C GLY A 30 -3.81 14.22 9.38
N LEU A 31 -2.65 14.78 9.71
CA LEU A 31 -1.52 14.88 8.79
C LEU A 31 -0.54 13.72 8.96
N SER A 32 -0.32 12.97 7.89
CA SER A 32 0.73 11.95 7.80
C SER A 32 1.87 12.52 6.95
N VAL A 33 3.05 12.72 7.55
CA VAL A 33 4.19 13.38 6.90
C VAL A 33 5.35 12.41 6.80
N VAL A 34 5.86 12.22 5.58
CA VAL A 34 7.06 11.45 5.25
C VAL A 34 8.09 12.39 4.62
N VAL A 35 9.37 12.18 4.95
CA VAL A 35 10.50 12.85 4.31
C VAL A 35 11.20 11.83 3.42
N ALA A 36 11.40 12.17 2.16
CA ALA A 36 12.12 11.38 1.17
C ALA A 36 13.34 12.16 0.67
N LYS A 37 14.33 11.49 0.12
CA LYS A 37 15.59 12.10 -0.32
C LYS A 37 15.41 12.92 -1.58
N ASP A 38 15.01 12.28 -2.68
CA ASP A 38 15.00 12.93 -3.99
C ASP A 38 13.71 12.65 -4.76
N LEU A 39 13.02 13.70 -5.20
CA LEU A 39 11.82 13.62 -6.03
C LEU A 39 12.07 12.89 -7.37
N ASN A 40 13.30 12.92 -7.86
CA ASN A 40 13.69 12.35 -9.15
C ASN A 40 14.25 10.94 -9.02
N SER A 41 14.59 10.47 -7.81
CA SER A 41 15.10 9.12 -7.59
C SER A 41 13.95 8.11 -7.47
N PRO A 42 14.06 6.91 -8.08
CA PRO A 42 13.12 5.82 -7.87
C PRO A 42 13.35 5.03 -6.57
N ASP A 43 14.45 5.25 -5.86
CA ASP A 43 14.92 4.38 -4.76
C ASP A 43 13.89 4.22 -3.63
N GLU A 44 13.07 5.24 -3.38
CA GLU A 44 12.08 5.28 -2.29
C GLU A 44 10.64 5.16 -2.81
N ASP A 45 10.41 4.98 -4.11
CA ASP A 45 9.05 5.00 -4.69
C ASP A 45 8.16 3.91 -4.09
N VAL A 46 8.69 2.69 -3.89
CA VAL A 46 7.97 1.58 -3.23
C VAL A 46 7.60 1.95 -1.79
N ASP A 47 8.53 2.58 -1.06
CA ASP A 47 8.30 3.01 0.33
C ASP A 47 7.23 4.09 0.45
N LEU A 48 7.24 5.03 -0.48
CA LEU A 48 6.26 6.08 -0.58
C LEU A 48 4.88 5.52 -0.95
N LEU A 49 4.82 4.59 -1.91
CA LEU A 49 3.58 3.93 -2.29
C LEU A 49 2.98 3.11 -1.14
N VAL A 50 3.81 2.36 -0.40
CA VAL A 50 3.41 1.66 0.83
C VAL A 50 2.81 2.62 1.86
N SER A 51 3.46 3.78 2.04
CA SER A 51 3.00 4.80 2.97
C SER A 51 1.65 5.40 2.54
N ILE A 52 1.43 5.57 1.25
CA ILE A 52 0.13 5.99 0.68
C ILE A 52 -0.95 4.93 0.92
N TYR A 53 -0.67 3.64 0.73
CA TYR A 53 -1.65 2.57 1.01
C TYR A 53 -2.02 2.51 2.50
N ARG A 54 -1.05 2.67 3.40
CA ARG A 54 -1.31 2.79 4.84
C ARG A 54 -2.23 3.98 5.13
N PHE A 55 -1.97 5.13 4.52
CA PHE A 55 -2.82 6.30 4.62
C PHE A 55 -4.26 6.03 4.16
N ILE A 56 -4.45 5.37 3.02
CA ILE A 56 -5.78 4.95 2.52
C ILE A 56 -6.46 4.02 3.52
N SER A 57 -5.75 3.02 4.05
CA SER A 57 -6.29 2.07 5.03
C SER A 57 -6.75 2.78 6.32
N LEU A 58 -5.98 3.74 6.82
CA LEU A 58 -6.33 4.57 7.97
C LEU A 58 -7.56 5.45 7.71
N TRP A 59 -7.70 6.01 6.50
CA TRP A 59 -8.90 6.73 6.08
C TRP A 59 -10.13 5.82 6.09
N LYS A 60 -10.05 4.63 5.47
CA LYS A 60 -11.15 3.66 5.42
C LYS A 60 -11.62 3.23 6.82
N ARG A 61 -10.74 3.24 7.82
CA ARG A 61 -11.09 2.95 9.23
C ARG A 61 -11.90 4.08 9.90
N ASN A 62 -11.68 5.35 9.54
CA ASN A 62 -12.40 6.48 10.12
C ASN A 62 -12.49 7.66 9.13
N LYS A 63 -13.60 7.67 8.37
CA LYS A 63 -13.90 8.68 7.35
C LYS A 63 -14.32 10.05 7.91
N ARG A 64 -14.36 10.26 9.24
CA ARG A 64 -14.88 11.53 9.83
C ARG A 64 -13.82 12.62 9.97
N ILE A 65 -12.54 12.27 9.88
CA ILE A 65 -11.43 13.18 10.14
C ILE A 65 -10.77 13.54 8.81
N LEU A 66 -10.69 14.84 8.48
CA LEU A 66 -9.90 15.30 7.34
C LEU A 66 -8.44 14.88 7.53
N ARG A 67 -7.93 14.16 6.54
CA ARG A 67 -6.59 13.61 6.49
C ARG A 67 -5.89 14.02 5.20
N SER A 68 -4.62 14.33 5.31
CA SER A 68 -3.74 14.57 4.16
C SER A 68 -2.45 13.79 4.36
N PHE A 69 -1.92 13.25 3.26
CA PHE A 69 -0.62 12.61 3.22
C PHE A 69 0.36 13.56 2.55
N VAL A 70 1.52 13.78 3.18
CA VAL A 70 2.51 14.78 2.77
C VAL A 70 3.84 14.08 2.56
N ILE A 71 4.43 14.27 1.39
CA ILE A 71 5.80 13.86 1.08
C ILE A 71 6.64 15.12 0.91
N ILE A 72 7.68 15.26 1.72
CA ILE A 72 8.66 16.35 1.63
C ILE A 72 9.96 15.75 1.07
N PHE A 73 10.46 16.29 -0.03
CA PHE A 73 11.69 15.82 -0.66
C PHE A 73 12.88 16.69 -0.27
N GLU A 74 14.03 16.10 0.04
CA GLU A 74 15.24 16.87 0.34
C GLU A 74 15.82 17.54 -0.92
N SER A 75 15.70 16.89 -2.08
CA SER A 75 16.16 17.34 -3.40
C SER A 75 15.12 17.04 -4.50
N PRO A 76 15.25 17.64 -5.69
CA PRO A 76 16.17 18.73 -6.06
C PRO A 76 15.75 20.07 -5.46
N LEU A 77 16.73 20.86 -5.04
CA LEU A 77 16.56 22.29 -4.72
C LEU A 77 16.83 23.10 -5.98
N GLY A 78 16.28 24.30 -6.08
CA GLY A 78 16.60 25.19 -7.21
C GLY A 78 15.59 25.20 -8.35
N ASN A 79 14.74 24.17 -8.48
CA ASN A 79 13.84 24.03 -9.62
C ASN A 79 12.99 25.29 -9.89
N SER A 80 12.92 25.66 -11.17
CA SER A 80 11.87 26.51 -11.72
C SER A 80 10.49 25.83 -11.61
N GLU A 81 9.40 26.58 -11.81
CA GLU A 81 8.05 26.01 -11.83
C GLU A 81 7.90 24.92 -12.91
N ILE A 82 8.57 25.07 -14.05
CA ILE A 82 8.51 24.12 -15.17
C ILE A 82 9.22 22.82 -14.80
N GLU A 83 10.43 22.91 -14.25
CA GLU A 83 11.20 21.74 -13.82
C GLU A 83 10.50 21.01 -12.67
N PHE A 84 9.91 21.74 -11.71
CA PHE A 84 9.13 21.13 -10.63
C PHE A 84 7.91 20.38 -11.17
N GLU A 85 7.17 20.96 -12.11
CA GLU A 85 6.02 20.31 -12.74
C GLU A 85 6.41 19.03 -13.49
N GLN A 86 7.51 19.06 -14.26
CA GLN A 86 8.04 17.88 -14.94
C GLN A 86 8.42 16.77 -13.96
N ASN A 87 9.14 17.13 -12.89
CA ASN A 87 9.57 16.19 -11.86
C ASN A 87 8.39 15.61 -11.06
N LEU A 88 7.38 16.43 -10.76
CA LEU A 88 6.12 15.99 -10.14
C LEU A 88 5.44 14.94 -11.01
N TRP A 89 5.25 15.21 -12.30
CA TRP A 89 4.58 14.26 -13.19
C TRP A 89 5.41 13.00 -13.43
N ALA A 90 6.74 13.11 -13.52
CA ALA A 90 7.62 11.95 -13.58
C ALA A 90 7.46 11.06 -12.33
N PHE A 91 7.41 11.65 -11.13
CA PHE A 91 7.16 10.92 -9.89
C PHE A 91 5.79 10.24 -9.88
N LEU A 92 4.73 10.95 -10.27
CA LEU A 92 3.38 10.36 -10.38
C LEU A 92 3.32 9.23 -11.41
N GLN A 93 4.04 9.35 -12.53
CA GLN A 93 4.14 8.27 -13.52
C GLN A 93 4.83 7.03 -12.93
N ARG A 94 5.92 7.19 -12.15
CA ARG A 94 6.60 6.07 -11.48
C ARG A 94 5.71 5.39 -10.44
N LEU A 95 4.96 6.17 -9.64
CA LEU A 95 3.98 5.60 -8.72
C LEU A 95 2.87 4.85 -9.46
N HIS A 96 2.37 5.39 -10.58
CA HIS A 96 1.37 4.71 -11.41
C HIS A 96 1.91 3.39 -11.97
N HIS A 97 3.17 3.35 -12.41
CA HIS A 97 3.79 2.10 -12.90
C HIS A 97 3.82 1.00 -11.85
N LEU A 98 4.03 1.35 -10.57
CA LEU A 98 3.99 0.39 -9.47
C LEU A 98 2.56 0.03 -9.05
N ASP A 99 1.66 1.03 -8.97
CA ASP A 99 0.28 0.87 -8.52
C ASP A 99 -0.55 0.01 -9.49
N LYS A 100 -0.42 0.24 -10.81
CA LYS A 100 -1.16 -0.49 -11.84
C LYS A 100 -0.91 -2.00 -11.82
N GLU A 101 0.19 -2.46 -11.23
CA GLU A 101 0.52 -3.88 -11.09
C GLU A 101 -0.34 -4.57 -10.02
N ILE A 102 -0.91 -3.76 -9.12
CA ILE A 102 -1.61 -4.20 -7.91
C ILE A 102 -3.09 -3.83 -7.97
N TYR A 103 -3.39 -2.60 -8.38
CA TYR A 103 -4.71 -1.98 -8.32
C TYR A 103 -5.15 -1.51 -9.69
N HIS A 104 -6.46 -1.51 -9.87
CA HIS A 104 -7.09 -0.81 -10.98
C HIS A 104 -7.24 0.67 -10.62
N TRP A 105 -7.33 1.52 -11.64
CA TRP A 105 -7.70 2.93 -11.47
C TRP A 105 -9.06 3.04 -10.77
N ASP A 106 -9.24 4.06 -9.93
CA ASP A 106 -10.53 4.36 -9.28
C ASP A 106 -11.63 4.55 -10.33
N GLU A 107 -12.68 3.73 -10.23
CA GLU A 107 -13.81 3.70 -11.18
C GLU A 107 -14.69 4.95 -11.09
N GLN A 108 -14.55 5.76 -10.03
CA GLN A 108 -15.36 6.97 -9.82
C GLN A 108 -14.83 8.19 -10.58
N VAL A 109 -13.62 8.12 -11.16
CA VAL A 109 -12.97 9.25 -11.83
C VAL A 109 -12.46 8.87 -13.21
N ASN A 110 -12.28 9.87 -14.07
CA ASN A 110 -11.67 9.64 -15.36
C ASN A 110 -10.14 9.50 -15.23
N ALA A 111 -9.52 8.76 -16.14
CA ALA A 111 -8.07 8.57 -16.18
C ALA A 111 -7.39 9.38 -17.30
N ASP A 112 -8.16 9.96 -18.22
CA ASP A 112 -7.67 10.90 -19.21
C ASP A 112 -7.40 12.25 -18.52
N VAL A 113 -6.13 12.66 -18.50
CA VAL A 113 -5.66 13.90 -17.86
C VAL A 113 -6.28 15.17 -18.41
N THR A 114 -6.86 15.13 -19.60
CA THR A 114 -7.54 16.29 -20.19
C THR A 114 -9.00 16.38 -19.77
N ASN A 115 -9.56 15.30 -19.22
CA ASN A 115 -10.96 15.21 -18.87
C ASN A 115 -11.28 16.05 -17.61
N PRO A 116 -12.38 16.82 -17.59
CA PRO A 116 -12.78 17.61 -16.41
C PRO A 116 -13.03 16.80 -15.13
N HIS A 117 -13.31 15.51 -15.26
CA HIS A 117 -13.49 14.57 -14.15
C HIS A 117 -12.26 13.70 -13.88
N PHE A 118 -11.09 14.07 -14.40
CA PHE A 118 -9.84 13.41 -14.07
C PHE A 118 -9.54 13.54 -12.58
N SER A 119 -9.01 12.49 -11.97
CA SER A 119 -8.27 12.60 -10.71
C SER A 119 -7.24 11.47 -10.63
N PHE A 120 -6.06 11.78 -10.14
CA PHE A 120 -4.97 10.80 -10.08
C PHE A 120 -5.30 9.71 -9.06
N SER A 121 -5.15 8.44 -9.47
CA SER A 121 -5.54 7.30 -8.65
C SER A 121 -4.35 6.49 -8.16
N LEU A 122 -4.39 6.10 -6.88
CA LEU A 122 -3.52 5.08 -6.29
C LEU A 122 -4.36 4.24 -5.32
N GLY A 123 -4.13 2.93 -5.27
CA GLY A 123 -4.80 2.04 -4.33
C GLY A 123 -6.33 2.00 -4.49
N GLN A 124 -6.82 2.15 -5.74
CA GLN A 124 -8.25 2.32 -6.08
C GLN A 124 -8.91 3.52 -5.39
N MET A 125 -8.14 4.57 -5.09
CA MET A 125 -8.67 5.82 -4.55
C MET A 125 -8.14 6.99 -5.36
N SER A 126 -8.98 7.98 -5.60
CA SER A 126 -8.63 9.24 -6.26
C SER A 126 -8.09 10.28 -5.30
N PHE A 127 -7.09 11.04 -5.77
CA PHE A 127 -6.37 12.05 -5.01
C PHE A 127 -6.33 13.38 -5.76
N PHE A 128 -6.65 14.43 -5.02
CA PHE A 128 -6.27 15.78 -5.38
C PHE A 128 -4.88 16.10 -4.82
N ILE A 129 -3.93 16.39 -5.71
CA ILE A 129 -2.52 16.56 -5.37
C ILE A 129 -2.15 18.04 -5.39
N ILE A 130 -1.40 18.46 -4.37
CA ILE A 130 -0.94 19.83 -4.19
C ILE A 130 0.59 19.82 -4.12
N GLY A 131 1.24 20.38 -5.13
CA GLY A 131 2.67 20.65 -5.16
C GLY A 131 3.04 21.98 -4.49
N LEU A 132 4.14 21.98 -3.73
CA LEU A 132 4.79 23.16 -3.17
C LEU A 132 6.28 23.10 -3.50
N HIS A 133 6.90 24.24 -3.80
CA HIS A 133 8.34 24.33 -4.01
C HIS A 133 8.84 25.79 -3.79
N PRO A 134 10.14 26.01 -3.53
CA PRO A 134 10.65 27.32 -3.10
C PRO A 134 10.38 28.47 -4.07
N HIS A 135 10.39 28.17 -5.37
CA HIS A 135 10.30 29.16 -6.44
C HIS A 135 8.91 29.27 -7.07
N SER A 136 7.86 28.79 -6.39
CA SER A 136 6.51 28.96 -6.91
C SER A 136 6.18 30.45 -7.01
N SER A 137 5.56 30.87 -8.11
CA SER A 137 5.02 32.22 -8.29
C SER A 137 3.93 32.55 -7.26
N ARG A 138 3.30 31.53 -6.67
CA ARG A 138 2.24 31.66 -5.68
C ARG A 138 2.78 31.47 -4.26
N LYS A 139 2.71 32.51 -3.42
CA LYS A 139 3.15 32.47 -2.01
C LYS A 139 2.57 31.30 -1.21
N ALA A 140 1.30 30.93 -1.40
CA ALA A 140 0.70 29.76 -0.73
C ALA A 140 1.35 28.41 -1.08
N ARG A 141 2.07 28.32 -2.20
CA ARG A 141 2.78 27.13 -2.67
C ARG A 141 4.30 27.22 -2.46
N GLN A 142 4.80 28.28 -1.82
CA GLN A 142 6.21 28.44 -1.49
C GLN A 142 6.53 27.72 -0.18
N PHE A 143 7.23 26.60 -0.27
CA PHE A 143 7.83 25.91 0.88
C PHE A 143 9.32 25.68 0.60
N THR A 144 10.14 25.59 1.65
CA THR A 144 11.62 25.52 1.55
C THR A 144 12.13 24.28 0.82
N ARG A 145 11.27 23.28 0.60
CA ARG A 145 11.54 22.04 -0.09
C ARG A 145 10.44 21.70 -1.10
N PRO A 146 10.73 20.91 -2.15
CA PRO A 146 9.68 20.28 -2.95
C PRO A 146 8.79 19.41 -2.05
N THR A 147 7.48 19.61 -2.11
CA THR A 147 6.52 18.89 -1.28
C THR A 147 5.29 18.54 -2.10
N LEU A 148 4.80 17.32 -1.96
CA LEU A 148 3.53 16.87 -2.53
C LEU A 148 2.55 16.53 -1.42
N VAL A 149 1.34 17.08 -1.49
CA VAL A 149 0.27 16.79 -0.54
C VAL A 149 -0.87 16.09 -1.27
N PHE A 150 -1.14 14.85 -0.86
CA PHE A 150 -2.20 13.99 -1.37
C PHE A 150 -3.43 14.13 -0.47
N ASN A 151 -4.55 14.54 -1.07
CA ASN A 151 -5.85 14.64 -0.41
C ASN A 151 -6.85 13.74 -1.12
N LEU A 152 -7.49 12.81 -0.41
CA LEU A 152 -8.49 11.94 -1.02
C LEU A 152 -9.68 12.75 -1.56
N HIS A 153 -10.09 12.46 -2.78
CA HIS A 153 -11.22 13.13 -3.43
C HIS A 153 -12.53 12.93 -2.65
N GLU A 154 -12.76 11.72 -2.13
CA GLU A 154 -13.93 11.35 -1.31
C GLU A 154 -14.15 12.30 -0.12
N GLN A 155 -13.09 12.88 0.45
CA GLN A 155 -13.20 13.83 1.56
C GLN A 155 -13.90 15.12 1.14
N PHE A 156 -13.64 15.60 -0.06
CA PHE A 156 -14.25 16.80 -0.60
C PHE A 156 -15.71 16.54 -0.97
N GLU A 157 -16.03 15.37 -1.53
CA GLU A 157 -17.40 14.93 -1.78
C GLU A 157 -18.25 14.85 -0.50
N GLN A 158 -17.67 14.33 0.60
CA GLN A 158 -18.33 14.35 1.90
C GLN A 158 -18.60 15.76 2.42
N LEU A 159 -17.70 16.71 2.17
CA LEU A 159 -17.93 18.11 2.54
C LEU A 159 -19.01 18.77 1.67
N ARG A 160 -19.08 18.41 0.37
CA ARG A 160 -20.09 18.91 -0.58
C ARG A 160 -21.48 18.42 -0.20
N THR A 161 -21.64 17.11 0.02
CA THR A 161 -22.90 16.49 0.47
C THR A 161 -23.40 17.03 1.81
N GLN A 162 -22.50 17.46 2.69
CA GLN A 162 -22.85 18.11 3.97
C GLN A 162 -23.13 19.63 3.86
N GLY A 163 -23.04 20.23 2.66
CA GLY A 163 -23.21 21.67 2.46
C GLY A 163 -22.09 22.53 3.07
N LYS A 164 -20.97 21.93 3.48
CA LYS A 164 -19.85 22.62 4.16
C LYS A 164 -18.76 23.10 3.20
N PHE A 165 -18.75 22.58 1.97
CA PHE A 165 -17.72 22.89 0.98
C PHE A 165 -17.75 24.36 0.53
N SER A 166 -18.89 24.88 0.09
CA SER A 166 -18.99 26.24 -0.46
C SER A 166 -18.59 27.33 0.55
N PRO A 167 -19.06 27.30 1.82
CA PRO A 167 -18.61 28.28 2.84
C PRO A 167 -17.11 28.19 3.13
N MET A 168 -16.54 26.99 3.11
CA MET A 168 -15.10 26.76 3.28
C MET A 168 -14.31 27.32 2.10
N GLN A 169 -14.76 27.06 0.87
CA GLN A 169 -14.16 27.53 -0.37
C GLN A 169 -14.11 29.07 -0.40
N SER A 170 -15.22 29.75 -0.11
CA SER A 170 -15.27 31.22 -0.08
C SER A 170 -14.25 31.82 0.89
N LYS A 171 -14.17 31.29 2.12
CA LYS A 171 -13.19 31.75 3.11
C LYS A 171 -11.74 31.47 2.69
N ILE A 172 -11.48 30.36 1.99
CA ILE A 172 -10.15 30.08 1.44
C ILE A 172 -9.82 31.10 0.33
N ARG A 173 -10.77 31.41 -0.57
CA ARG A 173 -10.57 32.41 -1.63
C ARG A 173 -10.20 33.77 -1.05
N GLU A 174 -10.94 34.26 -0.06
CA GLU A 174 -10.66 35.54 0.62
C GLU A 174 -9.25 35.58 1.23
N ARG A 175 -8.90 34.53 1.99
CA ARG A 175 -7.57 34.42 2.63
C ARG A 175 -6.44 34.32 1.61
N ASP A 176 -6.69 33.63 0.49
CA ASP A 176 -5.66 33.42 -0.53
C ASP A 176 -5.46 34.66 -1.42
N ILE A 177 -6.50 35.48 -1.65
CA ILE A 177 -6.31 36.82 -2.23
C ILE A 177 -5.42 37.66 -1.32
N SER A 178 -5.68 37.66 0.00
CA SER A 178 -4.88 38.41 0.96
C SER A 178 -3.43 37.92 1.04
N TYR A 179 -3.19 36.61 0.94
CA TYR A 179 -1.86 36.01 1.10
C TYR A 179 -1.05 35.94 -0.20
N SER A 180 -1.69 35.56 -1.29
CA SER A 180 -1.07 35.28 -2.60
C SER A 180 -1.40 36.33 -3.67
N GLY A 181 -2.23 37.34 -3.38
CA GLY A 181 -2.58 38.42 -4.30
C GLY A 181 -3.61 38.05 -5.38
N SER A 182 -4.08 36.81 -5.43
CA SER A 182 -5.06 36.33 -6.43
C SER A 182 -5.86 35.14 -5.88
N ILE A 183 -7.02 34.83 -6.47
CA ILE A 183 -7.76 33.61 -6.15
C ILE A 183 -6.94 32.39 -6.57
N ASN A 184 -7.04 31.30 -5.80
CA ASN A 184 -6.46 30.03 -6.20
C ASN A 184 -7.28 29.45 -7.35
N PRO A 185 -6.67 29.18 -8.53
CA PRO A 185 -7.34 28.41 -9.57
C PRO A 185 -7.77 27.01 -9.06
N MET A 186 -7.12 26.50 -8.00
CA MET A 186 -7.50 25.27 -7.27
C MET A 186 -8.93 25.23 -6.73
N LEU A 187 -9.62 26.37 -6.73
CA LEU A 187 -10.98 26.49 -6.25
C LEU A 187 -11.96 26.61 -7.42
N GLU A 188 -11.55 26.38 -8.68
CA GLU A 188 -12.51 26.09 -9.76
C GLU A 188 -13.34 24.85 -9.38
N ASN A 189 -14.58 24.76 -9.87
CA ASN A 189 -15.43 23.64 -9.51
C ASN A 189 -14.92 22.37 -10.21
N PHE A 190 -14.81 21.28 -9.45
CA PHE A 190 -14.50 19.97 -10.03
C PHE A 190 -15.51 19.64 -11.15
N GLY A 191 -15.03 19.20 -12.31
CA GLY A 191 -15.87 18.95 -13.49
C GLY A 191 -15.94 20.10 -14.51
N GLU A 192 -15.36 21.28 -14.23
CA GLU A 192 -15.27 22.37 -15.23
C GLU A 192 -13.99 22.28 -16.09
N LYS A 193 -12.86 21.94 -15.46
CA LYS A 193 -11.56 21.66 -16.11
C LYS A 193 -10.85 20.55 -15.34
N SER A 194 -9.94 19.86 -16.01
CA SER A 194 -9.12 18.82 -15.35
C SER A 194 -8.32 19.42 -14.20
N GLU A 195 -8.37 18.77 -13.03
CA GLU A 195 -7.56 19.16 -11.86
C GLU A 195 -6.06 18.95 -12.09
N ALA A 196 -5.67 18.15 -13.08
CA ALA A 196 -4.28 17.83 -13.38
C ALA A 196 -3.45 19.11 -13.65
N TYR A 197 -4.03 20.10 -14.32
CA TYR A 197 -3.39 21.40 -14.59
C TYR A 197 -3.04 22.19 -13.33
N GLN A 198 -3.53 21.79 -12.18
CA GLN A 198 -3.45 22.55 -10.94
C GLN A 198 -2.51 21.91 -9.91
N TYR A 199 -2.04 20.67 -10.17
CA TYR A 199 -1.21 19.91 -9.23
C TYR A 199 0.10 20.62 -8.89
N SER A 200 0.86 21.08 -9.90
CA SER A 200 2.13 21.80 -9.71
C SER A 200 1.96 23.16 -9.04
N GLY A 201 0.79 23.78 -9.20
CA GLY A 201 0.52 25.16 -8.78
C GLY A 201 1.03 26.23 -9.74
N ARG A 202 1.63 25.84 -10.86
CA ARG A 202 2.08 26.74 -11.94
C ARG A 202 0.87 27.36 -12.66
N GLN A 203 0.97 28.63 -13.04
CA GLN A 203 -0.04 29.24 -13.92
C GLN A 203 0.17 28.79 -15.37
N ILE A 204 -0.83 28.11 -15.91
CA ILE A 204 -0.82 27.59 -17.28
C ILE A 204 -1.64 28.55 -18.16
N GLN A 205 -0.97 29.26 -19.07
CA GLN A 205 -1.60 30.26 -19.96
C GLN A 205 -2.17 29.66 -21.26
N LYS A 206 -1.76 28.45 -21.65
CA LYS A 206 -2.23 27.68 -22.82
C LYS A 206 -2.28 26.20 -22.45
N GLU A 207 -3.14 25.39 -23.06
CA GLU A 207 -3.19 23.94 -22.82
C GLU A 207 -1.84 23.28 -23.17
N THR A 208 -0.92 23.23 -22.22
CA THR A 208 0.33 22.47 -22.32
C THR A 208 0.04 21.01 -22.04
N SER A 209 0.61 20.11 -22.85
CA SER A 209 0.36 18.67 -22.66
C SER A 209 0.93 18.21 -21.33
N ILE A 210 0.07 17.64 -20.49
CA ILE A 210 0.47 17.01 -19.23
C ILE A 210 1.23 15.72 -19.55
N PRO A 211 2.50 15.54 -19.10
CA PRO A 211 3.33 14.41 -19.46
C PRO A 211 3.03 13.17 -18.61
N PHE A 212 1.75 12.83 -18.47
CA PHE A 212 1.29 11.61 -17.81
C PHE A 212 0.50 10.77 -18.79
N LYS A 213 0.78 9.47 -18.78
CA LYS A 213 0.08 8.49 -19.59
C LYS A 213 -0.44 7.40 -18.67
N ARG A 214 -1.77 7.29 -18.61
CA ARG A 214 -2.41 6.15 -17.96
C ARG A 214 -2.09 4.91 -18.78
N GLU A 215 -1.25 4.06 -18.23
CA GLU A 215 -1.07 2.70 -18.72
C GLU A 215 -2.12 1.80 -18.09
N ASN A 216 -2.70 0.89 -18.87
CA ASN A 216 -3.62 -0.11 -18.34
C ASN A 216 -2.88 -1.06 -17.40
N VAL A 217 -3.66 -1.76 -16.54
CA VAL A 217 -3.12 -2.80 -15.67
C VAL A 217 -2.26 -3.74 -16.49
N SER A 218 -1.05 -3.93 -15.98
CA SER A 218 0.03 -4.63 -16.65
C SER A 218 -0.33 -6.03 -17.09
N GLU A 219 0.19 -6.40 -18.26
CA GLU A 219 0.17 -7.76 -18.78
C GLU A 219 1.12 -8.71 -18.04
N LEU A 220 1.91 -8.22 -17.05
CA LEU A 220 2.76 -9.10 -16.25
C LEU A 220 1.87 -10.21 -15.65
N PRO A 221 2.04 -11.46 -16.12
CA PRO A 221 1.05 -12.48 -15.92
C PRO A 221 1.00 -12.84 -14.44
N TRP A 222 -0.21 -12.94 -13.89
CA TRP A 222 -0.39 -13.60 -12.61
C TRP A 222 0.14 -15.02 -12.73
N GLN A 223 1.08 -15.37 -11.86
CA GLN A 223 1.50 -16.74 -11.74
C GLN A 223 0.43 -17.47 -10.93
N GLU A 224 -0.20 -18.45 -11.56
CA GLU A 224 -1.08 -19.35 -10.85
C GLU A 224 -0.21 -20.40 -10.18
N ILE A 225 -0.41 -20.58 -8.88
CA ILE A 225 0.19 -21.66 -8.13
C ILE A 225 -0.66 -22.88 -8.44
N PRO A 226 -0.17 -23.83 -9.27
CA PRO A 226 -0.88 -25.07 -9.40
C PRO A 226 -0.98 -25.71 -8.01
N PRO A 227 -2.04 -26.48 -7.73
CA PRO A 227 -2.10 -27.28 -6.53
C PRO A 227 -0.76 -27.98 -6.32
N CYS A 228 -0.25 -27.94 -5.08
CA CYS A 228 0.93 -28.69 -4.68
C CYS A 228 2.31 -28.13 -5.10
N SER A 229 2.46 -26.83 -5.35
CA SER A 229 3.77 -26.25 -5.72
C SER A 229 3.89 -24.76 -5.36
N GLY A 230 5.06 -24.15 -5.59
CA GLY A 230 5.27 -22.71 -5.68
C GLY A 230 6.54 -22.21 -4.97
N ILE A 231 7.51 -21.70 -5.74
CA ILE A 231 8.63 -20.91 -5.23
C ILE A 231 8.81 -19.62 -6.03
N ALA A 232 9.15 -18.57 -5.29
CA ALA A 232 9.57 -17.28 -5.82
C ALA A 232 10.90 -16.83 -5.19
N SER A 233 11.83 -16.33 -6.01
CA SER A 233 12.95 -15.52 -5.49
C SER A 233 12.47 -14.07 -5.35
N LEU A 234 12.60 -13.51 -4.16
CA LEU A 234 12.18 -12.16 -3.84
C LEU A 234 13.38 -11.34 -3.36
N LYS A 235 13.77 -10.32 -4.12
CA LYS A 235 14.87 -9.43 -3.73
C LYS A 235 14.43 -8.43 -2.66
N LYS A 236 15.37 -7.93 -1.88
CA LYS A 236 15.13 -6.83 -0.95
C LYS A 236 14.44 -5.65 -1.66
N GLY A 237 13.37 -5.15 -1.05
CA GLY A 237 12.57 -4.03 -1.57
C GLY A 237 11.42 -4.44 -2.50
N GLN A 238 11.45 -5.64 -3.09
CA GLN A 238 10.36 -6.10 -3.97
C GLN A 238 9.08 -6.40 -3.20
N LEU A 239 7.97 -6.37 -3.92
CA LEU A 239 6.65 -6.70 -3.39
C LEU A 239 6.22 -8.09 -3.85
N LEU A 240 5.70 -8.89 -2.92
CA LEU A 240 5.00 -10.13 -3.20
C LEU A 240 3.49 -9.90 -3.00
N VAL A 241 2.72 -9.97 -4.09
CA VAL A 241 1.26 -9.90 -4.07
C VAL A 241 0.72 -11.32 -4.10
N VAL A 242 -0.11 -11.71 -3.13
CA VAL A 242 -0.81 -13.00 -3.10
C VAL A 242 -2.31 -12.76 -3.12
N LYS A 243 -3.02 -13.41 -4.05
CA LYS A 243 -4.44 -13.19 -4.33
C LYS A 243 -5.21 -14.51 -4.33
N ASP A 244 -6.34 -14.51 -3.62
CA ASP A 244 -7.31 -15.58 -3.69
C ASP A 244 -8.22 -15.38 -4.92
N LYS A 245 -7.97 -16.14 -5.99
CA LYS A 245 -8.65 -15.96 -7.28
C LYS A 245 -10.15 -16.22 -7.19
N LEU A 246 -10.54 -17.26 -6.46
CA LEU A 246 -11.90 -17.81 -6.46
C LEU A 246 -12.57 -17.77 -5.07
N GLY A 247 -11.90 -17.19 -4.08
CA GLY A 247 -12.35 -17.07 -2.71
C GLY A 247 -12.21 -18.37 -1.92
N SER A 248 -12.10 -18.25 -0.61
CA SER A 248 -12.02 -19.36 0.33
C SER A 248 -10.87 -20.36 0.10
N GLN A 249 -9.75 -19.94 -0.47
CA GLN A 249 -8.53 -20.74 -0.57
C GLN A 249 -7.45 -20.21 0.38
N VAL A 250 -6.84 -21.11 1.14
CA VAL A 250 -5.70 -20.83 2.02
C VAL A 250 -4.39 -21.04 1.26
N ALA A 251 -3.41 -20.18 1.54
CA ALA A 251 -2.04 -20.35 1.05
C ALA A 251 -1.05 -20.45 2.23
N ASP A 252 -0.20 -21.45 2.23
CA ASP A 252 0.90 -21.56 3.19
C ASP A 252 2.13 -20.83 2.65
N LEU A 253 2.67 -19.89 3.41
CA LEU A 253 3.91 -19.18 3.09
C LEU A 253 5.02 -19.56 4.08
N PHE A 254 6.19 -19.90 3.54
CA PHE A 254 7.42 -20.06 4.30
C PHE A 254 8.58 -19.41 3.54
N CYS A 255 9.60 -18.89 4.22
CA CYS A 255 10.75 -18.30 3.53
C CYS A 255 12.07 -18.57 4.23
N PHE A 256 13.13 -18.64 3.42
CA PHE A 256 14.53 -18.68 3.82
C PHE A 256 15.22 -17.41 3.35
N ALA A 257 16.22 -16.96 4.11
CA ALA A 257 17.19 -16.00 3.62
C ALA A 257 17.95 -16.63 2.44
N LYS A 258 18.07 -15.91 1.33
CA LYS A 258 18.65 -16.46 0.10
C LYS A 258 20.10 -16.91 0.27
N ASP A 259 20.88 -16.16 1.03
CA ASP A 259 22.32 -16.37 1.19
C ASP A 259 22.69 -16.96 2.57
N ASN A 260 21.70 -17.30 3.42
CA ASN A 260 21.91 -17.91 4.73
C ASN A 260 20.92 -19.07 4.94
N HIS A 261 21.41 -20.31 4.84
CA HIS A 261 20.58 -21.50 4.96
C HIS A 261 20.13 -21.80 6.40
N ASP A 262 20.67 -21.10 7.39
CA ASP A 262 20.26 -21.22 8.78
C ASP A 262 19.24 -20.15 9.20
N GLU A 263 18.98 -19.17 8.33
CA GLU A 263 18.01 -18.11 8.60
C GLU A 263 16.70 -18.33 7.83
N PHE A 264 15.61 -18.54 8.58
CA PHE A 264 14.31 -18.91 8.08
C PHE A 264 13.17 -18.27 8.88
N PHE A 265 11.98 -18.25 8.31
CA PHE A 265 10.79 -17.68 8.93
C PHE A 265 10.49 -18.31 10.31
N SER A 266 10.26 -17.46 11.31
CA SER A 266 9.87 -17.85 12.66
C SER A 266 8.53 -17.25 13.05
N SER A 267 7.49 -18.09 13.14
CA SER A 267 6.19 -17.70 13.68
C SER A 267 6.28 -17.21 15.13
N GLY A 268 7.08 -17.88 15.96
CA GLY A 268 7.28 -17.53 17.38
C GLY A 268 7.86 -16.13 17.55
N LYS A 269 8.97 -15.82 16.88
CA LYS A 269 9.56 -14.47 16.89
C LYS A 269 8.59 -13.42 16.36
N SER A 270 7.82 -13.77 15.33
CA SER A 270 6.79 -12.88 14.80
C SER A 270 5.68 -12.61 15.82
N ILE A 271 5.24 -13.60 16.59
CA ILE A 271 4.25 -13.40 17.66
C ILE A 271 4.84 -12.52 18.77
N ASP A 272 6.08 -12.79 19.19
CA ASP A 272 6.75 -12.04 20.27
C ASP A 272 6.86 -10.55 19.94
N TYR A 273 7.35 -10.22 18.74
CA TYR A 273 7.62 -8.83 18.37
C TYR A 273 6.37 -8.05 17.93
N ASN A 274 5.36 -8.71 17.35
CA ASN A 274 4.08 -8.04 17.05
C ASN A 274 3.11 -8.07 18.25
N GLN A 275 3.41 -8.83 19.31
CA GLN A 275 2.60 -8.99 20.53
C GLN A 275 1.13 -9.39 20.29
N LYS A 276 0.88 -10.16 19.24
CA LYS A 276 -0.44 -10.67 18.88
C LYS A 276 -0.33 -11.90 17.98
N ILE A 277 -1.46 -12.50 17.65
CA ILE A 277 -1.55 -13.70 16.79
C ILE A 277 -2.30 -13.44 15.48
N TYR A 278 -2.90 -12.26 15.34
CA TYR A 278 -3.65 -11.88 14.15
C TYR A 278 -2.91 -10.74 13.46
N PHE A 279 -2.15 -11.10 12.42
CA PHE A 279 -1.35 -10.15 11.66
C PHE A 279 -2.16 -9.54 10.52
N SER A 280 -1.83 -8.29 10.19
CA SER A 280 -2.38 -7.50 9.10
C SER A 280 -1.41 -6.35 8.78
N VAL A 281 -1.88 -5.34 8.06
CA VAL A 281 -1.08 -4.14 7.70
C VAL A 281 -0.36 -3.58 8.94
N GLU A 282 0.92 -3.23 8.76
CA GLU A 282 1.89 -2.76 9.78
C GLU A 282 2.60 -3.87 10.58
N ASP A 283 2.18 -5.14 10.44
CA ASP A 283 2.87 -6.26 11.09
C ASP A 283 4.00 -6.82 10.23
N HIS A 284 4.93 -7.49 10.91
CA HIS A 284 6.16 -8.02 10.34
C HIS A 284 6.29 -9.53 10.54
N LEU A 285 6.83 -10.22 9.54
CA LEU A 285 7.26 -11.61 9.65
C LEU A 285 8.77 -11.62 9.87
N PHE A 286 9.19 -12.23 10.97
CA PHE A 286 10.57 -12.25 11.43
C PHE A 286 11.24 -13.60 11.17
N SER A 287 12.56 -13.58 11.01
CA SER A 287 13.39 -14.78 10.99
C SER A 287 13.65 -15.32 12.41
N ASN A 288 14.17 -16.54 12.50
CA ASN A 288 14.72 -17.12 13.72
C ASN A 288 15.87 -16.27 14.32
N GLU A 289 16.60 -15.51 13.49
CA GLU A 289 17.64 -14.56 13.92
C GLU A 289 17.08 -13.18 14.32
N SER A 290 15.75 -13.02 14.32
CA SER A 290 15.04 -11.78 14.71
C SER A 290 15.20 -10.62 13.71
N ASN A 291 15.61 -10.90 12.48
CA ASN A 291 15.56 -9.93 11.39
C ASN A 291 14.15 -9.88 10.78
N ILE A 292 13.73 -8.70 10.30
CA ILE A 292 12.48 -8.60 9.54
C ILE A 292 12.73 -9.20 8.15
N MET A 293 11.94 -10.20 7.77
CA MET A 293 11.96 -10.78 6.42
C MET A 293 10.92 -10.09 5.53
N LEU A 294 9.67 -10.01 6.00
CA LEU A 294 8.55 -9.44 5.26
C LEU A 294 7.75 -8.46 6.11
N SER A 295 7.21 -7.42 5.49
CA SER A 295 6.15 -6.56 6.09
C SER A 295 4.85 -6.72 5.34
N ILE A 296 3.72 -6.78 6.05
CA ILE A 296 2.40 -6.68 5.45
C ILE A 296 2.09 -5.21 5.16
N ILE A 297 1.92 -4.87 3.88
CA ILE A 297 1.67 -3.50 3.43
C ILE A 297 0.22 -3.25 2.98
N HIS A 298 -0.48 -4.31 2.59
CA HIS A 298 -1.90 -4.30 2.27
C HIS A 298 -2.51 -5.66 2.59
N ASP A 299 -3.77 -5.65 3.04
CA ASP A 299 -4.50 -6.84 3.42
C ASP A 299 -6.02 -6.57 3.45
N ASP A 300 -6.73 -7.21 2.52
CA ASP A 300 -8.19 -7.13 2.39
C ASP A 300 -8.93 -7.98 3.45
N VAL A 301 -8.33 -9.08 3.90
CA VAL A 301 -9.00 -10.13 4.68
C VAL A 301 -8.78 -9.95 6.19
N ARG A 302 -7.58 -9.53 6.61
CA ARG A 302 -7.22 -9.24 8.01
C ARG A 302 -7.42 -10.43 8.94
N ARG A 303 -7.30 -11.62 8.37
CA ARG A 303 -7.44 -12.90 9.06
C ARG A 303 -6.54 -13.93 8.40
N HIS A 304 -5.46 -14.21 9.11
CA HIS A 304 -4.41 -15.15 8.74
C HIS A 304 -4.03 -15.93 9.99
N ASP A 305 -3.43 -17.10 9.81
CA ASP A 305 -2.97 -17.93 10.91
C ASP A 305 -1.43 -18.03 10.93
N VAL A 306 -0.88 -18.06 12.14
CA VAL A 306 0.56 -18.25 12.41
C VAL A 306 0.76 -19.29 13.53
N LEU A 307 -0.23 -20.15 13.76
CA LEU A 307 -0.27 -21.08 14.88
C LEU A 307 -0.19 -22.53 14.42
N PHE A 308 -0.75 -22.85 13.25
CA PHE A 308 -0.76 -24.21 12.72
C PHE A 308 0.41 -24.46 11.78
N ALA A 309 1.04 -25.62 11.97
CA ALA A 309 1.99 -26.16 11.00
C ALA A 309 1.29 -26.42 9.66
N PRO A 310 2.04 -26.40 8.54
CA PRO A 310 1.51 -26.80 7.25
C PRO A 310 0.94 -28.22 7.33
N CYS A 311 -0.15 -28.49 6.59
CA CYS A 311 -0.65 -29.85 6.51
C CYS A 311 0.45 -30.77 5.93
N SER A 312 0.47 -32.01 6.40
CA SER A 312 1.42 -33.04 6.01
C SER A 312 0.69 -34.36 5.78
N ARG A 313 1.37 -35.36 5.24
CA ARG A 313 0.84 -36.73 5.16
C ARG A 313 0.40 -37.23 6.54
N GLU A 314 1.20 -36.95 7.57
CA GLU A 314 0.89 -37.33 8.94
C GLU A 314 -0.33 -36.54 9.48
N THR A 315 -0.54 -35.28 9.08
CA THR A 315 -1.76 -34.53 9.38
C THR A 315 -3.00 -35.21 8.81
N PHE A 316 -2.96 -35.64 7.54
CA PHE A 316 -4.07 -36.35 6.90
C PHE A 316 -4.39 -37.67 7.60
N HIS A 317 -3.36 -38.40 8.02
CA HIS A 317 -3.54 -39.63 8.78
C HIS A 317 -4.14 -39.39 10.17
N ILE A 318 -3.54 -38.49 10.97
CA ILE A 318 -3.88 -38.32 12.39
C ILE A 318 -5.20 -37.55 12.59
N ILE A 319 -5.42 -36.48 11.82
CA ILE A 319 -6.56 -35.57 12.02
C ILE A 319 -7.77 -36.00 11.18
N TYR A 320 -7.53 -36.36 9.91
CA TYR A 320 -8.60 -36.66 8.96
C TYR A 320 -8.92 -38.16 8.84
N GLY A 321 -8.09 -39.03 9.42
CA GLY A 321 -8.25 -40.49 9.32
C GLY A 321 -8.04 -41.02 7.91
N GLU A 322 -7.42 -40.23 7.02
CA GLU A 322 -7.15 -40.64 5.64
C GLU A 322 -6.02 -41.69 5.64
N THR A 323 -6.22 -42.77 4.87
CA THR A 323 -5.25 -43.88 4.78
C THR A 323 -4.51 -43.91 3.44
N GLU A 324 -4.94 -43.10 2.48
CA GLU A 324 -4.26 -42.89 1.21
C GLU A 324 -3.01 -42.02 1.39
N GLN A 325 -2.01 -42.18 0.51
CA GLN A 325 -0.76 -41.40 0.53
C GLN A 325 -0.96 -39.96 0.02
N LYS A 326 -1.82 -39.19 0.69
CA LYS A 326 -2.04 -37.78 0.38
C LYS A 326 -0.90 -36.92 0.94
N THR A 327 -0.39 -36.02 0.11
CA THR A 327 0.63 -35.05 0.50
C THR A 327 0.02 -33.71 0.89
N GLY A 328 0.68 -33.01 1.82
CA GLY A 328 0.30 -31.71 2.30
C GLY A 328 1.29 -30.62 1.92
N CYS A 329 1.02 -29.41 2.39
CA CYS A 329 1.88 -28.24 2.18
C CYS A 329 3.31 -28.47 2.66
N PHE A 330 3.53 -29.26 3.71
CA PHE A 330 4.87 -29.58 4.19
C PHE A 330 5.71 -30.28 3.11
N GLU A 331 5.18 -31.34 2.49
CA GLU A 331 5.89 -32.06 1.43
C GLU A 331 6.07 -31.18 0.18
N HIS A 332 5.09 -30.35 -0.16
CA HIS A 332 5.17 -29.46 -1.30
C HIS A 332 6.22 -28.36 -1.11
N LEU A 333 6.29 -27.75 0.08
CA LEU A 333 7.32 -26.79 0.44
C LEU A 333 8.70 -27.48 0.43
N ALA A 334 8.84 -28.65 1.03
CA ALA A 334 10.09 -29.40 1.05
C ALA A 334 10.58 -29.73 -0.37
N GLN A 335 9.68 -30.19 -1.24
CA GLN A 335 9.99 -30.45 -2.64
C GLN A 335 10.41 -29.18 -3.37
N ALA A 336 9.69 -28.09 -3.15
CA ALA A 336 9.99 -26.83 -3.80
C ALA A 336 11.38 -26.33 -3.37
N PHE A 337 11.71 -26.38 -2.08
CA PHE A 337 12.99 -25.86 -1.56
C PHE A 337 14.20 -26.76 -1.86
N ALA A 338 14.00 -28.03 -2.24
CA ALA A 338 15.07 -28.99 -2.47
C ALA A 338 16.16 -28.54 -3.47
N PRO A 339 15.85 -27.88 -4.62
CA PRO A 339 16.87 -27.37 -5.55
C PRO A 339 17.79 -26.30 -4.95
N TYR A 340 17.33 -25.61 -3.90
CA TYR A 340 18.10 -24.62 -3.15
C TYR A 340 18.83 -25.23 -1.94
N GLN A 341 18.71 -26.54 -1.73
CA GLN A 341 19.38 -27.28 -0.64
C GLN A 341 19.00 -26.78 0.77
N PHE A 342 17.81 -26.18 0.94
CA PHE A 342 17.30 -25.90 2.28
C PHE A 342 16.75 -27.20 2.91
N PRO A 343 17.09 -27.49 4.17
CA PRO A 343 16.67 -28.72 4.83
C PRO A 343 15.19 -28.65 5.20
N LYS A 344 14.43 -29.66 4.78
CA LYS A 344 13.00 -29.78 5.12
C LYS A 344 12.71 -29.75 6.63
N THR A 345 13.67 -30.11 7.47
CA THR A 345 13.55 -30.10 8.93
C THR A 345 13.45 -28.70 9.53
N GLN A 346 13.81 -27.66 8.77
CA GLN A 346 13.63 -26.26 9.17
C GLN A 346 12.24 -25.71 8.79
N ILE A 347 11.47 -26.41 7.96
CA ILE A 347 10.08 -26.02 7.65
C ILE A 347 9.25 -26.31 8.90
N THR A 348 8.91 -25.24 9.64
CA THR A 348 8.16 -25.31 10.90
C THR A 348 6.73 -24.83 10.69
N THR A 349 6.30 -23.81 11.43
CA THR A 349 4.99 -23.18 11.26
C THR A 349 5.04 -22.20 10.09
N THR A 350 4.07 -22.29 9.19
CA THR A 350 3.88 -21.40 8.05
C THR A 350 3.13 -20.13 8.45
N PHE A 351 3.24 -19.08 7.63
CA PHE A 351 2.26 -18.00 7.62
C PHE A 351 1.09 -18.43 6.72
N ASN A 352 -0.02 -18.82 7.34
CA ASN A 352 -1.20 -19.36 6.69
C ASN A 352 -2.12 -18.22 6.20
N ILE A 353 -1.88 -17.78 4.98
CA ILE A 353 -2.61 -16.70 4.33
C ILE A 353 -4.09 -17.10 4.14
N PHE A 354 -5.01 -16.23 4.56
CA PHE A 354 -6.47 -16.37 4.50
C PHE A 354 -7.08 -17.43 5.43
N MET A 355 -6.25 -18.21 6.14
CA MET A 355 -6.73 -19.21 7.09
C MET A 355 -7.42 -18.53 8.29
N HIS A 356 -8.65 -18.98 8.57
CA HIS A 356 -9.47 -18.43 9.63
C HIS A 356 -9.41 -19.31 10.88
N THR A 357 -8.37 -19.10 11.69
CA THR A 357 -8.28 -19.70 13.02
C THR A 357 -8.97 -18.86 14.08
N THR A 358 -9.69 -19.51 14.98
CA THR A 358 -10.28 -18.89 16.17
C THR A 358 -9.85 -19.61 17.44
N LEU A 359 -9.62 -18.85 18.51
CA LEU A 359 -9.33 -19.36 19.84
C LEU A 359 -10.52 -19.12 20.77
N THR A 360 -10.87 -20.14 21.56
CA THR A 360 -11.78 -19.97 22.70
C THR A 360 -11.04 -19.35 23.89
N PRO A 361 -11.76 -18.77 24.89
CA PRO A 361 -11.12 -18.26 26.12
C PRO A 361 -10.33 -19.31 26.90
N LYS A 362 -10.61 -20.61 26.68
CA LYS A 362 -9.88 -21.74 27.28
C LYS A 362 -8.65 -22.17 26.46
N GLY A 363 -8.29 -21.45 25.41
CA GLY A 363 -7.14 -21.76 24.55
C GLY A 363 -7.39 -22.80 23.45
N LYS A 364 -8.60 -23.35 23.31
CA LYS A 364 -8.91 -24.28 22.21
C LYS A 364 -8.92 -23.56 20.86
N ALA A 365 -8.05 -23.98 19.94
CA ALA A 365 -8.03 -23.54 18.55
C ALA A 365 -9.01 -24.31 17.66
N ARG A 366 -9.62 -23.60 16.71
CA ARG A 366 -10.51 -24.17 15.69
C ARG A 366 -10.30 -23.46 14.36
N VAL A 367 -10.17 -24.24 13.30
CA VAL A 367 -10.22 -23.76 11.92
C VAL A 367 -11.68 -23.54 11.54
N LYS A 368 -11.97 -22.39 10.93
CA LYS A 368 -13.29 -22.01 10.40
C LYS A 368 -13.16 -21.75 8.90
N PRO A 369 -14.30 -21.69 8.17
CA PRO A 369 -14.27 -21.25 6.77
C PRO A 369 -13.51 -19.93 6.61
N PRO A 370 -12.60 -19.83 5.63
CA PRO A 370 -11.88 -18.59 5.34
C PRO A 370 -12.83 -17.42 5.10
N LEU A 371 -12.38 -16.22 5.42
CA LEU A 371 -13.14 -14.98 5.18
C LEU A 371 -12.86 -14.37 3.80
N SER A 372 -11.86 -14.89 3.07
CA SER A 372 -11.47 -14.40 1.76
C SER A 372 -12.57 -14.59 0.71
N LYS A 373 -12.76 -13.55 -0.09
CA LYS A 373 -13.61 -13.51 -1.28
C LYS A 373 -12.74 -13.57 -2.54
N ALA A 374 -13.38 -13.87 -3.66
CA ALA A 374 -12.72 -13.83 -4.96
C ALA A 374 -12.12 -12.44 -5.23
N GLY A 375 -10.83 -12.39 -5.52
CA GLY A 375 -10.06 -11.18 -5.78
C GLY A 375 -9.39 -10.56 -4.55
N ASP A 376 -9.70 -11.01 -3.33
CA ASP A 376 -9.04 -10.52 -2.11
C ASP A 376 -7.55 -10.84 -2.15
N LYS A 377 -6.73 -9.92 -1.67
CA LYS A 377 -5.27 -10.05 -1.71
C LYS A 377 -4.59 -9.56 -0.43
N ILE A 378 -3.38 -10.06 -0.25
CA ILE A 378 -2.40 -9.56 0.72
C ILE A 378 -1.12 -9.21 -0.03
N ILE A 379 -0.39 -8.20 0.45
CA ILE A 379 0.85 -7.77 -0.17
C ILE A 379 1.94 -7.67 0.89
N PHE A 380 3.09 -8.26 0.57
CA PHE A 380 4.28 -8.24 1.40
C PHE A 380 5.38 -7.40 0.75
N ARG A 381 6.16 -6.70 1.57
CA ARG A 381 7.42 -6.08 1.15
C ARG A 381 8.59 -6.87 1.72
N SER A 382 9.58 -7.20 0.89
CA SER A 382 10.81 -7.86 1.33
C SER A 382 11.81 -6.90 1.94
N HIS A 383 12.41 -7.28 3.07
CA HIS A 383 13.45 -6.51 3.76
C HIS A 383 14.86 -7.09 3.56
N MET A 384 14.94 -8.25 2.92
CA MET A 384 16.18 -8.93 2.53
C MET A 384 15.93 -9.78 1.27
N ASP A 385 16.97 -10.40 0.73
CA ASP A 385 16.83 -11.36 -0.37
C ASP A 385 16.32 -12.69 0.20
N LEU A 386 15.22 -13.20 -0.36
CA LEU A 386 14.49 -14.36 0.13
C LEU A 386 14.25 -15.39 -0.97
N ILE A 387 14.23 -16.66 -0.57
CA ILE A 387 13.56 -17.73 -1.31
C ILE A 387 12.25 -18.03 -0.58
N VAL A 388 11.13 -17.76 -1.25
CA VAL A 388 9.78 -17.89 -0.68
C VAL A 388 9.11 -19.12 -1.27
N GLY A 389 8.68 -20.04 -0.41
CA GLY A 389 7.77 -21.13 -0.74
C GLY A 389 6.34 -20.71 -0.47
N LEU A 390 5.45 -20.92 -1.43
CA LEU A 390 4.04 -20.55 -1.35
C LEU A 390 3.18 -21.65 -1.96
N THR A 391 2.28 -22.26 -1.20
CA THR A 391 1.48 -23.40 -1.69
C THR A 391 -0.02 -23.15 -1.52
N ALA A 392 -0.83 -23.52 -2.52
CA ALA A 392 -2.27 -23.62 -2.34
C ALA A 392 -2.61 -24.85 -1.47
N CYS A 393 -3.16 -24.60 -0.28
CA CYS A 393 -3.39 -25.63 0.74
C CYS A 393 -4.32 -26.75 0.24
N SER A 394 -3.94 -28.02 0.51
CA SER A 394 -4.70 -29.22 0.11
C SER A 394 -5.64 -29.76 1.18
N ALA A 395 -5.73 -29.11 2.36
CA ALA A 395 -6.59 -29.54 3.46
C ALA A 395 -8.04 -29.08 3.25
N PRO A 396 -9.03 -29.99 3.08
CA PRO A 396 -10.40 -29.60 2.74
C PRO A 396 -11.06 -28.69 3.79
N GLU A 397 -10.92 -28.99 5.08
CA GLU A 397 -11.54 -28.21 6.16
C GLU A 397 -11.05 -26.75 6.22
N SER A 398 -9.76 -26.51 5.91
CA SER A 398 -9.19 -25.17 5.85
C SER A 398 -9.70 -24.36 4.65
N ASN A 399 -10.18 -25.02 3.60
CA ASN A 399 -10.58 -24.41 2.33
C ASN A 399 -12.09 -24.48 2.08
N ASN A 400 -12.89 -24.59 3.16
CA ASN A 400 -14.35 -24.73 3.06
C ASN A 400 -14.77 -25.88 2.12
N PHE A 401 -14.03 -27.00 2.18
CA PHE A 401 -14.23 -28.24 1.42
C PHE A 401 -14.10 -28.12 -0.11
N SER A 402 -13.49 -27.04 -0.62
CA SER A 402 -13.25 -26.85 -2.05
C SER A 402 -11.83 -26.34 -2.29
N LEU A 403 -11.03 -27.11 -3.03
CA LEU A 403 -9.65 -26.76 -3.36
C LEU A 403 -9.62 -25.93 -4.65
N LYS A 404 -8.94 -24.79 -4.60
CA LYS A 404 -8.90 -23.76 -5.64
C LYS A 404 -7.46 -23.23 -5.80
N PRO A 405 -7.13 -22.58 -6.93
CA PRO A 405 -5.79 -22.02 -7.11
C PRO A 405 -5.58 -20.72 -6.30
N ILE A 406 -4.32 -20.46 -5.95
CA ILE A 406 -3.83 -19.16 -5.48
C ILE A 406 -3.06 -18.51 -6.62
N GLN A 407 -3.15 -17.19 -6.73
CA GLN A 407 -2.33 -16.42 -7.67
C GLN A 407 -1.32 -15.57 -6.92
N TYR A 408 -0.14 -15.37 -7.51
CA TYR A 408 0.84 -14.42 -6.99
C TYR A 408 1.53 -13.64 -8.10
N LYS A 409 2.18 -12.55 -7.69
CA LYS A 409 2.99 -11.69 -8.56
C LYS A 409 4.11 -11.02 -7.76
N ILE A 410 5.24 -10.79 -8.41
CA ILE A 410 6.38 -10.05 -7.86
C ILE A 410 6.49 -8.72 -8.61
N ILE A 411 6.67 -7.64 -7.87
CA ILE A 411 6.80 -6.27 -8.41
C ILE A 411 8.11 -5.67 -7.91
#